data_AF-A0A2D5ACL7-F1
#
_entry.id   AF-A0A2D5ACL7-F1
#
_cell.length_a   1.000
_cell.length_b   1.000
_cell.length_c   1.000
_cell.angle_alpha   90.00
_cell.angle_beta   90.00
_cell.angle_gamma   90.00
#
_symmetry.space_group_name_H-M   'P 1'
#
loop_
_entity.id
_entity.type
_entity.pdbx_description
1 polymer ?
#
loop_
_entity_poly.entity_id
_entity_poly.type
_entity_poly.pdbx_seq_one_letter_code
_entity_poly.pdbx_strand_id
1 'polypeptide(L)'
;MRLTPLTADLLMLLTAAIWGLGFIAQKEAMDAIGPLTFNAVRFGIGALAVAPLRFLIPRIHHGDGPADRRRERRLLIRGSILLGLVVAAASALQQWGIVGTEAGPAGFITGLYVVFTPIIGMLLGVRTNLATWIGC
;
A
#
# COMPACT_ATOMS: atom_id res chain seq x y z
N MET A 1 22.08 2.42 10.10
CA MET A 1 21.86 1.50 11.23
C MET A 1 21.53 0.13 10.67
N ARG A 2 22.31 -0.92 10.98
CA ARG A 2 21.93 -2.31 10.65
C ARG A 2 21.05 -2.80 11.81
N LEU A 3 19.78 -3.06 11.54
CA LEU A 3 18.88 -3.67 12.54
C LEU A 3 19.38 -5.09 12.84
N THR A 4 19.30 -5.52 14.09
CA THR A 4 19.50 -6.94 14.39
C THR A 4 18.32 -7.73 13.83
N PRO A 5 18.51 -9.02 13.44
CA PRO A 5 17.42 -9.83 12.88
C PRO A 5 16.16 -9.82 13.76
N LEU A 6 16.34 -9.93 15.08
CA LEU A 6 15.26 -9.89 16.05
C LEU A 6 14.49 -8.56 16.02
N THR A 7 15.17 -7.42 15.89
CA THR A 7 14.48 -6.12 15.80
C THR A 7 13.68 -6.01 14.50
N ALA A 8 14.20 -6.52 13.39
CA ALA A 8 13.46 -6.54 12.12
C ALA A 8 12.19 -7.41 12.22
N ASP A 9 12.30 -8.61 12.79
CA ASP A 9 11.18 -9.53 12.96
C ASP A 9 10.10 -8.95 13.89
N LEU A 10 10.51 -8.31 14.99
CA LEU A 10 9.58 -7.63 15.90
C LEU A 10 8.87 -6.45 15.23
N LEU A 11 9.57 -5.67 14.41
CA LEU A 11 8.96 -4.56 13.65
C LEU A 11 7.96 -5.09 12.62
N MET A 12 8.27 -6.19 11.93
CA MET A 12 7.36 -6.82 10.98
C MET A 12 6.12 -7.38 11.70
N LEU A 13 6.31 -8.05 12.84
CA LEU A 13 5.20 -8.56 13.66
C LEU A 13 4.31 -7.43 14.17
N LEU A 14 4.90 -6.35 14.67
CA LEU A 14 4.16 -5.17 15.12
C LEU A 14 3.38 -4.55 13.97
N THR A 15 3.99 -4.43 12.80
CA THR A 15 3.32 -3.89 11.60
C THR A 15 2.12 -4.76 11.20
N ALA A 16 2.29 -6.08 11.21
CA ALA A 16 1.22 -7.02 10.91
C ALA A 16 0.08 -6.95 11.94
N ALA A 17 0.41 -6.83 13.23
CA ALA A 17 -0.57 -6.68 14.31
C ALA A 17 -1.37 -5.37 14.17
N ILE A 18 -0.70 -4.24 13.94
CA ILE A 18 -1.34 -2.94 13.73
C ILE A 18 -2.27 -2.99 12.50
N TRP A 19 -1.79 -3.57 11.40
CA TRP A 19 -2.57 -3.69 10.19
C TRP A 19 -3.82 -4.58 10.37
N GLY A 20 -3.66 -5.75 11.01
CA GLY A 20 -4.76 -6.69 11.26
C GLY A 20 -5.82 -6.13 12.21
N LEU A 21 -5.41 -5.55 13.34
CA LEU A 21 -6.34 -4.90 14.27
C LEU A 21 -7.03 -3.68 13.65
N GLY A 22 -6.39 -3.05 12.67
CA GLY A 22 -6.94 -1.93 11.91
C GLY A 22 -8.26 -2.24 11.19
N PHE A 23 -8.56 -3.50 10.85
CA PHE A 23 -9.82 -3.88 10.21
C PHE A 23 -11.05 -3.60 11.07
N ILE A 24 -10.91 -3.74 12.40
CA ILE A 24 -12.01 -3.49 13.34
C ILE A 24 -12.36 -2.00 13.32
N ALA A 25 -11.36 -1.15 13.54
CA ALA A 25 -11.53 0.31 13.50
C ALA A 25 -11.96 0.81 12.11
N GLN A 26 -11.45 0.20 11.04
CA GLN A 26 -11.84 0.52 9.67
C GLN A 26 -13.31 0.23 9.44
N LYS A 27 -13.81 -0.94 9.88
CA LYS A 27 -15.22 -1.31 9.75
C LYS A 27 -16.13 -0.36 10.54
N GLU A 28 -15.82 -0.11 11.82
CA GLU A 28 -16.62 0.82 12.62
C GLU A 28 -16.65 2.24 12.02
N ALA A 29 -15.50 2.73 11.55
CA ALA A 29 -15.44 4.03 10.91
C ALA A 29 -16.26 4.07 9.60
N MET A 30 -16.20 3.03 8.78
CA MET A 30 -17.00 2.92 7.56
C MET A 30 -18.50 2.90 7.83
N ASP A 31 -18.94 2.23 8.89
CA ASP A 31 -20.35 2.18 9.26
C ASP A 31 -20.87 3.58 9.67
N ALA A 32 -20.00 4.44 10.22
CA ALA A 32 -20.34 5.81 10.61
C ALA A 32 -20.30 6.84 9.46
N ILE A 33 -19.25 6.83 8.62
CA ILE A 33 -19.01 7.89 7.61
C ILE A 33 -19.13 7.41 6.15
N GLY A 34 -19.34 6.12 5.95
CA GLY A 34 -19.40 5.48 4.64
C GLY A 34 -18.02 5.11 4.07
N PRO A 35 -17.99 4.18 3.09
CA PRO A 35 -16.76 3.59 2.58
C PRO A 35 -15.87 4.57 1.79
N LEU A 36 -16.47 5.40 0.93
CA LEU A 36 -15.71 6.36 0.12
C LEU A 36 -15.14 7.49 0.97
N THR A 37 -15.93 8.01 1.91
CA THR A 37 -15.49 9.07 2.83
C THR A 37 -14.33 8.59 3.69
N PHE A 38 -14.41 7.36 4.22
CA PHE A 38 -13.30 6.77 4.96
C PHE A 38 -12.03 6.71 4.11
N ASN A 39 -12.11 6.23 2.87
CA ASN A 39 -10.94 6.19 1.98
C ASN A 39 -10.39 7.60 1.70
N ALA A 40 -11.25 8.58 1.43
CA ALA A 40 -10.82 9.95 1.19
C ALA A 40 -10.07 10.55 2.39
N VAL A 41 -10.59 10.34 3.61
CA VAL A 41 -9.93 10.78 4.85
C VAL A 41 -8.62 10.03 5.07
N ARG A 42 -8.62 8.71 4.93
CA ARG A 42 -7.42 7.86 5.09
C ARG A 42 -6.30 8.29 4.16
N PHE A 43 -6.59 8.47 2.87
CA PHE A 43 -5.61 8.93 1.89
C PHE A 43 -5.22 10.39 2.09
N GLY A 44 -6.14 11.25 2.53
CA GLY A 44 -5.86 12.64 2.87
C GLY A 44 -4.85 12.76 4.01
N ILE A 45 -5.07 12.03 5.11
CA ILE A 45 -4.13 11.96 6.24
C ILE A 45 -2.78 11.38 5.79
N GLY A 46 -2.79 10.29 5.00
CA GLY A 46 -1.56 9.71 4.46
C GLY A 46 -0.76 10.68 3.59
N ALA A 47 -1.43 11.44 2.73
CA ALA A 47 -0.80 12.47 1.91
C ALA A 47 -0.19 13.58 2.76
N LEU A 48 -0.90 14.04 3.81
CA LEU A 48 -0.39 15.05 4.75
C LEU A 48 0.78 14.54 5.58
N ALA A 49 0.76 13.27 5.99
CA ALA A 49 1.85 12.67 6.75
C ALA A 49 3.14 12.50 5.92
N VAL A 50 2.99 12.21 4.61
CA VAL A 50 4.13 12.01 3.69
C VAL A 50 4.61 13.33 3.07
N ALA A 51 3.75 14.35 2.95
CA ALA A 51 4.11 15.63 2.33
C ALA A 51 5.37 16.31 2.91
N PRO A 52 5.64 16.30 4.24
CA PRO A 52 6.87 16.86 4.82
C PRO A 52 8.14 16.13 4.39
N LEU A 53 8.05 14.83 4.06
CA LEU A 53 9.21 14.03 3.65
C LEU A 53 9.86 14.57 2.37
N ARG A 54 9.12 15.31 1.53
CA ARG A 54 9.67 15.98 0.34
C ARG A 54 10.78 16.98 0.68
N PHE A 55 10.75 17.54 1.89
CA PHE A 55 11.71 18.53 2.36
C PHE A 55 12.83 17.90 3.20
N LEU A 56 12.54 16.77 3.84
CA LEU A 56 13.47 16.05 4.71
C LEU A 56 14.41 15.12 3.93
N ILE A 57 13.96 14.60 2.79
CA ILE A 57 14.73 13.65 1.97
C ILE A 57 15.48 14.43 0.87
N PRO A 58 16.83 14.39 0.84
CA PRO A 58 17.61 14.99 -0.23
C PRO A 58 17.21 14.42 -1.59
N ARG A 59 17.01 15.30 -2.59
CA ARG A 59 16.68 14.85 -3.94
C ARG A 59 17.89 14.18 -4.57
N ILE A 60 17.79 12.88 -4.83
CA ILE A 60 18.73 12.15 -5.67
C ILE A 60 18.39 12.54 -7.12
N HIS A 61 19.17 13.44 -7.71
CA HIS A 61 19.01 13.83 -9.12
C HIS A 61 19.73 12.81 -10.01
N HIS A 62 19.01 12.25 -10.98
CA HIS A 62 19.57 11.49 -12.08
C HIS A 62 19.28 12.25 -13.39
N GLY A 63 20.06 13.29 -13.70
CA GLY A 63 19.96 14.01 -14.97
C GLY A 63 20.49 15.44 -14.95
N ASP A 64 21.40 15.75 -15.88
CA ASP A 64 22.14 17.01 -15.94
C ASP A 64 21.45 18.10 -16.81
N GLY A 65 20.33 17.79 -17.49
CA GLY A 65 19.69 18.67 -18.47
C GLY A 65 18.29 19.21 -18.10
N PRO A 66 17.90 20.43 -18.56
CA PRO A 66 16.54 20.96 -18.41
C PRO A 66 15.46 20.10 -19.09
N ALA A 67 15.82 19.44 -20.20
CA ALA A 67 14.93 18.55 -20.94
C ALA A 67 14.62 17.26 -20.16
N ASP A 68 15.62 16.66 -19.50
CA ASP A 68 15.46 15.46 -18.68
C ASP A 68 14.59 15.72 -17.46
N ARG A 69 14.77 16.86 -16.78
CA ARG A 69 13.91 17.29 -15.66
C ARG A 69 12.44 17.44 -16.07
N ARG A 70 12.18 17.94 -17.29
CA ARG A 70 10.81 18.11 -17.81
C ARG A 70 10.16 16.77 -18.13
N ARG A 71 10.92 15.84 -18.69
CA ARG A 71 10.50 14.46 -18.99
C ARG A 71 10.22 13.69 -17.71
N GLU A 72 11.12 13.76 -16.73
CA GLU A 72 10.99 13.14 -15.41
C GLU A 72 9.74 13.67 -14.69
N ARG A 73 9.56 14.99 -14.61
CA ARG A 73 8.36 15.59 -14.01
C ARG A 73 7.07 15.11 -14.69
N ARG A 74 7.05 14.99 -16.01
CA ARG A 74 5.88 14.49 -16.76
C ARG A 74 5.61 13.02 -16.47
N LEU A 75 6.66 12.20 -16.38
CA LEU A 75 6.56 10.79 -15.99
C LEU A 75 6.04 10.64 -14.56
N LEU A 76 6.59 11.39 -13.62
CA LEU A 76 6.16 11.40 -12.22
C LEU A 76 4.67 11.78 -12.11
N ILE A 77 4.24 12.90 -12.71
CA ILE A 77 2.85 13.34 -12.64
C ILE A 77 1.91 12.29 -13.26
N ARG A 78 2.24 11.77 -14.44
CA ARG A 78 1.41 10.76 -15.11
C ARG A 78 1.36 9.45 -14.35
N GLY A 79 2.51 8.99 -13.86
CA GLY A 79 2.64 7.79 -13.06
C GLY A 79 1.86 7.90 -11.76
N SER A 80 1.99 9.02 -11.05
CA SER A 80 1.23 9.28 -9.81
C SER A 80 -0.27 9.35 -10.04
N ILE A 81 -0.74 9.97 -11.12
CA ILE A 81 -2.18 10.00 -11.44
C ILE A 81 -2.70 8.59 -11.77
N LEU A 82 -2.00 7.86 -12.65
CA LEU A 82 -2.41 6.52 -13.04
C LEU A 82 -2.43 5.57 -11.84
N LEU A 83 -1.34 5.55 -11.07
CA LEU A 83 -1.24 4.74 -9.86
C LEU A 83 -2.29 5.15 -8.82
N GLY A 84 -2.50 6.45 -8.63
CA GLY A 84 -3.51 6.98 -7.71
C GLY A 84 -4.92 6.53 -8.08
N LEU A 85 -5.28 6.55 -9.37
CA LEU A 85 -6.57 6.06 -9.85
C LEU A 85 -6.74 4.55 -9.62
N VAL A 86 -5.70 3.77 -9.93
CA VAL A 86 -5.70 2.31 -9.69
C VAL A 86 -5.87 1.99 -8.22
N VAL A 87 -5.10 2.66 -7.34
CA VAL A 87 -5.18 2.48 -5.90
C VAL A 87 -6.54 2.94 -5.36
N ALA A 88 -7.08 4.06 -5.83
CA ALA A 88 -8.39 4.55 -5.42
C ALA A 88 -9.52 3.56 -5.79
N ALA A 89 -9.49 3.04 -7.02
CA ALA A 89 -10.45 2.04 -7.48
C ALA A 89 -10.34 0.73 -6.68
N ALA A 90 -9.11 0.22 -6.52
CA ALA A 90 -8.86 -0.99 -5.72
C ALA A 90 -9.32 -0.82 -4.27
N SER A 91 -9.02 0.34 -3.65
CA SER A 91 -9.42 0.62 -2.27
C SER A 91 -10.94 0.78 -2.14
N ALA A 92 -11.62 1.37 -3.12
CA ALA A 92 -13.07 1.49 -3.11
C ALA A 92 -13.74 0.11 -3.19
N LEU A 93 -13.27 -0.75 -4.10
CA LEU A 93 -13.75 -2.12 -4.25
C LEU A 93 -13.51 -2.94 -2.97
N GLN A 94 -12.30 -2.85 -2.41
CA GLN A 94 -11.97 -3.50 -1.14
C GLN A 94 -12.89 -3.03 -0.02
N GLN A 95 -13.12 -1.72 0.08
CA GLN A 95 -13.95 -1.15 1.13
C GLN A 95 -15.40 -1.61 1.05
N TRP A 96 -15.97 -1.67 -0.15
CA TRP A 96 -17.30 -2.25 -0.34
C TRP A 96 -17.34 -3.73 0.04
N GLY A 97 -16.28 -4.49 -0.24
CA GLY A 97 -16.13 -5.86 0.23
C GLY A 97 -16.13 -5.98 1.76
N ILE A 98 -15.45 -5.07 2.47
CA ILE A 98 -15.37 -5.07 3.94
C ILE A 98 -16.72 -4.66 4.57
N VAL A 99 -17.46 -3.72 3.98
CA VAL A 99 -18.79 -3.32 4.49
C VAL A 99 -19.73 -4.53 4.56
N GLY A 100 -19.73 -5.36 3.51
CA GLY A 100 -20.60 -6.53 3.40
C GLY A 100 -20.19 -7.77 4.21
N THR A 101 -19.10 -7.72 4.98
CA THR A 101 -18.61 -8.87 5.74
C THR A 101 -18.06 -8.48 7.11
N GLU A 102 -17.87 -9.45 8.00
CA GLU A 102 -17.27 -9.20 9.32
C GLU A 102 -15.77 -8.94 9.24
N ALA A 103 -15.21 -8.22 10.22
CA ALA A 103 -13.81 -7.80 10.20
C ALA A 103 -12.82 -8.99 10.13
N GLY A 104 -13.12 -10.11 10.80
CA GLY A 104 -12.29 -11.31 10.80
C GLY A 104 -12.18 -11.96 9.40
N PRO A 105 -13.31 -12.39 8.80
CA PRO A 105 -13.34 -12.91 7.43
C PRO A 105 -12.81 -11.91 6.41
N ALA A 106 -13.10 -10.61 6.54
CA ALA A 106 -12.55 -9.57 5.67
C ALA A 106 -11.02 -9.60 5.67
N GLY A 107 -10.43 -9.57 6.86
CA GLY A 107 -8.98 -9.61 7.07
C GLY A 107 -8.35 -10.87 6.48
N PHE A 108 -8.98 -12.03 6.71
CA PHE A 108 -8.53 -13.31 6.14
C PHE A 108 -8.55 -13.29 4.61
N ILE A 109 -9.66 -12.88 3.99
CA ILE A 109 -9.78 -12.81 2.52
C ILE A 109 -8.76 -11.84 1.94
N THR A 110 -8.54 -10.69 2.57
CA THR A 110 -7.49 -9.76 2.13
C THR A 110 -6.11 -10.40 2.26
N GLY A 111 -5.82 -11.11 3.35
CA GLY A 111 -4.53 -11.79 3.55
C GLY A 111 -4.18 -12.82 2.47
N LEU A 112 -5.18 -13.40 1.79
CA LEU A 112 -4.97 -14.31 0.65
C LEU A 112 -4.21 -13.66 -0.52
N TYR A 113 -4.09 -12.32 -0.56
CA TYR A 113 -3.24 -11.65 -1.56
C TYR A 113 -1.79 -12.19 -1.53
N VAL A 114 -1.31 -12.74 -0.40
CA VAL A 114 0.05 -13.31 -0.30
C VAL A 114 0.26 -14.41 -1.33
N VAL A 115 -0.77 -15.21 -1.63
CA VAL A 115 -0.74 -16.26 -2.65
C VAL A 115 -0.90 -15.68 -4.06
N PHE A 116 -1.76 -14.68 -4.23
CA PHE A 116 -2.00 -14.06 -5.54
C PHE A 116 -0.81 -13.23 -6.03
N THR A 117 -0.04 -12.63 -5.14
CA THR A 117 1.11 -11.77 -5.47
C THR A 117 2.16 -12.49 -6.31
N PRO A 118 2.70 -13.67 -5.92
CA PRO A 118 3.65 -14.41 -6.75
C PRO A 118 3.02 -14.94 -8.05
N ILE A 119 1.73 -15.31 -8.04
CA ILE A 119 1.02 -15.75 -9.25
C ILE A 119 0.98 -14.63 -10.30
N ILE A 120 0.55 -13.43 -9.91
CA ILE A 120 0.55 -12.26 -10.78
C ILE A 120 1.98 -11.90 -11.20
N GLY A 121 2.95 -12.01 -10.28
CA GLY A 121 4.37 -11.82 -10.59
C GLY A 121 4.86 -12.72 -11.72
N MET A 122 4.54 -14.02 -11.67
CA MET A 122 4.90 -14.97 -12.74
C MET A 122 4.27 -14.60 -14.09
N LEU A 123 3.01 -14.13 -14.10
CA LEU A 123 2.34 -13.67 -15.33
C LEU A 123 3.03 -12.42 -15.91
N LEU A 124 3.65 -11.60 -15.07
CA LEU A 124 4.46 -10.45 -15.47
C LEU A 124 5.93 -10.80 -15.78
N GLY A 125 6.29 -12.09 -15.76
CA GLY A 125 7.63 -12.59 -16.07
C GLY A 125 8.61 -12.58 -14.89
N VAL A 126 8.14 -12.35 -13.66
CA VAL A 126 8.96 -12.44 -12.44
C VAL A 126 9.20 -13.91 -12.09
N ARG A 127 10.46 -14.30 -11.89
CA ARG A 127 10.81 -15.65 -11.46
C ARG A 127 10.59 -15.81 -9.96
N THR A 128 9.82 -16.83 -9.56
CA THR A 128 9.59 -17.21 -8.15
C THR A 128 10.42 -18.42 -7.77
N ASN A 129 10.82 -18.54 -6.50
CA ASN A 129 11.54 -19.71 -5.96
C ASN A 129 10.67 -20.51 -4.97
N LEU A 130 11.15 -21.69 -4.55
CA LEU A 130 10.41 -22.56 -3.62
C LEU A 130 10.18 -21.89 -2.25
N ALA A 131 11.11 -21.06 -1.80
CA ALA A 131 10.95 -20.29 -0.55
C ALA A 131 9.77 -19.30 -0.62
N THR A 132 9.46 -18.76 -1.80
CA THR A 132 8.29 -17.89 -2.02
C THR A 132 7.00 -18.67 -1.76
N TRP A 133 6.92 -19.92 -2.22
CA TRP A 133 5.73 -20.76 -2.09
C TRP A 133 5.54 -21.35 -0.69
N ILE A 134 6.63 -21.70 -0.01
CA ILE A 134 6.57 -22.18 1.39
C ILE A 134 6.17 -21.04 2.34
N GLY A 135 6.50 -19.79 2.00
CA GLY A 135 6.14 -18.61 2.80
C GLY A 135 4.75 -18.03 2.52
N CYS A 136 4.05 -18.50 1.48
CA CYS A 136 2.67 -18.12 1.20
C CYS A 136 1.70 -18.99 1.99
#